data_AF-A0A6M1TCM8-F1
#
_entry.id   AF-A0A6M1TCM8-F1
#
_cell.length_a   1.000
_cell.length_b   1.000
_cell.length_c   1.000
_cell.angle_alpha   90.00
_cell.angle_beta   90.00
_cell.angle_gamma   90.00
#
_symmetry.space_group_name_H-M   'P 1'
#
loop_
_entity.id
_entity.type
_entity.pdbx_description
1 polymer ?
#
loop_
_entity_poly.entity_id
_entity_poly.type
_entity_poly.pdbx_seq_one_letter_code
_entity_poly.pdbx_strand_id
1 'polypeptide(L)'
;MIVLSFLFISCQSSDSPYMDEGQQKELQTAYNSLQDNYQMLINNYKSNADSLPTSIQNLYGEMQQMHQQMSTSHRHMMSSHRQGRHMQGERMMGRAMGVHMQNHMNGEWYQQMIEMHRQMSKMHQSMGQPSMSEMNKKLAGNYGQMMKMIPGLDKATDVPFNTQGDPSVLDGQQLFSQNCASCHGGTGEGVGTAFPSVVNSKWITADKTVPIRIVLHGLQGEIEVQGQQYQGVMPSFKARLSAAEITAILNYLRQESDKELPKISQDDVIKVGKKYKDRTEPWAPEDLIQEGALQN
;
A
#
# COMPACT_ATOMS: atom_id res chain seq x y z
N MET A 1 -17.77 -23.62 61.65
CA MET A 1 -18.74 -22.83 60.86
C MET A 1 -17.98 -22.16 59.74
N ILE A 2 -18.33 -22.55 58.52
CA ILE A 2 -17.82 -22.03 57.25
C ILE A 2 -18.57 -20.72 56.98
N VAL A 3 -17.86 -19.62 56.68
CA VAL A 3 -18.47 -18.48 56.01
C VAL A 3 -17.55 -18.09 54.85
N LEU A 4 -17.92 -18.61 53.67
CA LEU A 4 -17.49 -18.14 52.36
C LEU A 4 -18.04 -16.71 52.18
N SER A 5 -17.16 -15.72 52.01
CA SER A 5 -17.53 -14.43 51.42
C SER A 5 -17.02 -14.38 50.00
N PHE A 6 -17.90 -14.69 49.05
CA PHE A 6 -17.69 -14.49 47.61
C PHE A 6 -18.24 -13.12 47.19
N LEU A 7 -17.49 -12.47 46.29
CA LEU A 7 -17.92 -11.57 45.21
C LEU A 7 -18.44 -10.18 45.59
N PHE A 8 -17.66 -9.15 45.24
CA PHE A 8 -17.95 -8.23 44.14
C PHE A 8 -16.64 -7.51 43.75
N ILE A 9 -15.79 -8.19 42.96
CA ILE A 9 -14.78 -7.48 42.18
C ILE A 9 -15.52 -6.97 40.95
N SER A 10 -15.88 -5.69 40.99
CA SER A 10 -16.36 -4.95 39.83
C SER A 10 -15.41 -5.19 38.66
N CYS A 11 -15.95 -5.68 37.54
CA CYS A 11 -15.30 -5.58 36.24
C CYS A 11 -15.00 -4.11 35.96
N GLN A 12 -13.82 -3.64 36.32
CA GLN A 12 -13.26 -2.45 35.70
C GLN A 12 -12.77 -2.86 34.32
N SER A 13 -13.33 -2.15 33.34
CA SER A 13 -12.99 -2.15 31.94
C SER A 13 -11.50 -2.35 31.70
N SER A 14 -11.19 -3.38 30.92
CA SER A 14 -9.85 -3.65 30.43
C SER A 14 -9.39 -2.52 29.51
N ASP A 15 -8.52 -1.66 30.02
CA ASP A 15 -7.84 -0.65 29.21
C ASP A 15 -6.95 -1.35 28.18
N SER A 16 -7.30 -1.16 26.91
CA SER A 16 -6.33 -1.23 25.82
C SER A 16 -5.20 -0.23 26.12
N PRO A 17 -3.92 -0.58 25.97
CA PRO A 17 -2.87 0.42 26.05
C PRO A 17 -2.86 1.43 24.88
N TYR A 18 -3.81 1.33 23.92
CA TYR A 18 -3.82 2.15 22.70
C TYR A 18 -5.15 2.89 22.41
N MET A 19 -6.32 2.39 22.84
CA MET A 19 -7.63 3.04 22.62
C MET A 19 -8.67 2.72 23.69
N ASP A 20 -9.34 3.73 24.24
CA ASP A 20 -10.48 3.51 25.14
C ASP A 20 -11.71 2.91 24.42
N GLU A 21 -12.70 2.46 25.18
CA GLU A 21 -13.90 1.79 24.64
C GLU A 21 -14.73 2.71 23.72
N GLY A 22 -14.76 4.01 24.01
CA GLY A 22 -15.42 5.01 23.17
C GLY A 22 -14.72 5.14 21.82
N GLN A 23 -13.40 5.28 21.83
CA GLN A 23 -12.56 5.33 20.63
C GLN A 23 -12.69 4.07 19.78
N GLN A 24 -12.74 2.88 20.40
CA GLN A 24 -12.96 1.62 19.69
C GLN A 24 -14.33 1.57 19.00
N LYS A 25 -15.38 2.07 19.68
CA LYS A 25 -16.72 2.15 19.10
C LYS A 25 -16.78 3.12 17.93
N GLU A 26 -16.17 4.29 18.06
CA GLU A 26 -16.06 5.27 16.98
C GLU A 26 -15.31 4.69 15.77
N LEU A 27 -14.18 4.01 15.99
CA LEU A 27 -13.41 3.35 14.95
C LEU A 27 -14.25 2.28 14.22
N GLN A 28 -15.01 1.48 14.96
CA GLN A 28 -15.90 0.47 14.38
C GLN A 28 -17.04 1.12 13.56
N THR A 29 -17.62 2.22 14.04
CA THR A 29 -18.64 2.97 13.29
C THR A 29 -18.08 3.56 12.00
N ALA A 30 -16.88 4.15 12.05
CA ALA A 30 -16.20 4.66 10.87
C ALA A 30 -15.90 3.54 9.86
N TYR A 31 -15.44 2.38 10.34
CA TYR A 31 -15.19 1.20 9.50
C TYR A 31 -16.46 0.70 8.81
N ASN A 32 -17.58 0.59 9.54
CA ASN A 32 -18.86 0.16 8.95
C ASN A 32 -19.31 1.13 7.85
N SER A 33 -19.23 2.44 8.10
CA SER A 33 -19.56 3.45 7.08
C SER A 33 -18.66 3.36 5.84
N LEU A 34 -17.37 3.07 6.03
CA LEU A 34 -16.43 2.85 4.94
C LEU A 34 -16.85 1.62 4.11
N GLN A 35 -17.22 0.51 4.74
CA GLN A 35 -17.70 -0.69 4.05
C GLN A 35 -18.99 -0.42 3.26
N ASP A 36 -19.93 0.34 3.83
CA ASP A 36 -21.17 0.70 3.13
C ASP A 36 -20.89 1.58 1.90
N ASN A 37 -20.03 2.59 2.04
CA ASN A 37 -19.62 3.45 0.92
C ASN A 37 -18.90 2.65 -0.17
N TYR A 38 -18.07 1.68 0.22
CA TYR A 38 -17.40 0.78 -0.72
C TYR A 38 -18.40 -0.13 -1.44
N GLN A 39 -19.38 -0.69 -0.73
CA GLN A 39 -20.39 -1.54 -1.34
C GLN A 39 -21.25 -0.77 -2.35
N MET A 40 -21.58 0.49 -2.06
CA MET A 40 -22.25 1.38 -3.03
C MET A 40 -21.41 1.59 -4.30
N LEU A 41 -20.10 1.86 -4.14
CA LEU A 41 -19.18 2.02 -5.26
C LEU A 41 -19.15 0.74 -6.14
N ILE A 42 -18.97 -0.44 -5.52
CA ILE A 42 -18.91 -1.72 -6.24
C ILE A 42 -20.23 -2.04 -6.95
N ASN A 43 -21.37 -1.74 -6.34
CA ASN A 43 -22.66 -1.94 -6.98
C ASN A 43 -22.80 -1.08 -8.25
N ASN A 44 -22.29 0.15 -8.24
CA ASN A 44 -22.28 1.02 -9.41
C ASN A 44 -21.35 0.50 -10.53
N TYR A 45 -20.20 -0.07 -10.18
CA TYR A 45 -19.35 -0.73 -11.17
C TYR A 45 -20.04 -1.94 -11.79
N LYS A 46 -20.66 -2.79 -10.97
CA LYS A 46 -21.37 -3.99 -11.45
C LYS A 46 -22.53 -3.65 -12.38
N SER A 47 -23.28 -2.57 -12.11
CA SER A 47 -24.38 -2.16 -12.98
C SER A 47 -23.94 -1.69 -14.36
N ASN A 48 -22.65 -1.37 -14.54
CA ASN A 48 -22.09 -0.85 -15.79
C ASN A 48 -20.95 -1.71 -16.35
N ALA A 49 -20.71 -2.91 -15.78
CA ALA A 49 -19.49 -3.69 -16.03
C ALA A 49 -19.30 -4.04 -17.51
N ASP A 50 -20.37 -4.45 -18.19
CA ASP A 50 -20.32 -4.87 -19.60
C ASP A 50 -19.97 -3.73 -20.57
N SER A 51 -20.11 -2.47 -20.13
CA SER A 51 -19.79 -1.29 -20.94
C SER A 51 -18.34 -0.82 -20.79
N LEU A 52 -17.60 -1.38 -19.82
CA LEU A 52 -16.27 -0.91 -19.45
C LEU A 52 -15.20 -1.67 -20.23
N PRO A 53 -14.11 -1.01 -20.66
CA PRO A 53 -12.95 -1.69 -21.23
C PRO A 53 -12.40 -2.76 -20.28
N THR A 54 -11.87 -3.87 -20.82
CA THR A 54 -11.34 -4.97 -20.01
C THR A 54 -10.29 -4.53 -18.99
N SER A 55 -9.40 -3.59 -19.35
CA SER A 55 -8.40 -3.03 -18.44
C SER A 55 -9.03 -2.37 -17.20
N ILE A 56 -10.17 -1.72 -17.39
CA ILE A 56 -10.93 -1.05 -16.34
C ILE A 56 -11.70 -2.09 -15.50
N GLN A 57 -12.24 -3.14 -16.11
CA GLN A 57 -12.84 -4.26 -15.38
C GLN A 57 -11.81 -4.97 -14.48
N ASN A 58 -10.61 -5.22 -15.02
CA ASN A 58 -9.51 -5.83 -14.27
C ASN A 58 -9.10 -4.95 -13.08
N LEU A 59 -8.98 -3.64 -13.29
CA LEU A 59 -8.69 -2.69 -12.22
C LEU A 59 -9.70 -2.77 -11.07
N TYR A 60 -10.99 -2.95 -11.37
CA TYR A 60 -11.99 -3.15 -10.32
C TYR A 60 -11.87 -4.49 -9.61
N GLY A 61 -11.50 -5.55 -10.33
CA GLY A 61 -11.20 -6.85 -9.74
C GLY A 61 -10.04 -6.76 -8.74
N GLU A 62 -8.95 -6.10 -9.15
CA GLU A 62 -7.78 -5.87 -8.29
C GLU A 62 -8.11 -5.01 -7.07
N MET A 63 -8.87 -3.93 -7.27
CA MET A 63 -9.35 -3.09 -6.17
C MET A 63 -10.18 -3.92 -5.18
N GLN A 64 -11.06 -4.80 -5.66
CA GLN A 64 -11.84 -5.67 -4.78
C GLN A 64 -10.96 -6.58 -3.92
N GLN A 65 -9.91 -7.16 -4.51
CA GLN A 65 -8.96 -7.98 -3.77
C GLN A 65 -8.24 -7.18 -2.68
N MET A 66 -7.79 -5.96 -2.98
CA MET A 66 -7.18 -5.08 -1.98
C MET A 66 -8.13 -4.79 -0.82
N HIS A 67 -9.38 -4.40 -1.10
CA HIS A 67 -10.39 -4.17 -0.04
C HIS A 67 -10.64 -5.42 0.82
N GLN A 68 -10.61 -6.63 0.24
CA GLN A 68 -10.77 -7.88 0.99
C GLN A 68 -9.58 -8.17 1.91
N GLN A 69 -8.36 -7.97 1.42
CA GLN A 69 -7.14 -8.11 2.22
C GLN A 69 -7.13 -7.13 3.39
N MET A 70 -7.63 -5.91 3.18
CA MET A 70 -7.81 -4.94 4.25
C MET A 70 -8.79 -5.42 5.31
N SER A 71 -9.99 -5.81 4.89
CA SER A 71 -11.05 -6.19 5.81
C SER A 71 -10.58 -7.34 6.70
N THR A 72 -9.75 -8.21 6.15
CA THR A 72 -9.06 -9.27 6.91
C THR A 72 -8.03 -8.70 7.89
N SER A 73 -7.16 -7.80 7.44
CA SER A 73 -6.13 -7.16 8.29
C SER A 73 -6.73 -6.33 9.42
N HIS A 74 -7.76 -5.52 9.13
CA HIS A 74 -8.50 -4.74 10.11
C HIS A 74 -9.18 -5.64 11.15
N ARG A 75 -9.87 -6.71 10.72
CA ARG A 75 -10.46 -7.68 11.67
C ARG A 75 -9.40 -8.38 12.52
N HIS A 76 -8.24 -8.69 11.95
CA HIS A 76 -7.13 -9.27 12.71
C HIS A 76 -6.62 -8.31 13.79
N MET A 77 -6.39 -7.04 13.43
CA MET A 77 -6.02 -5.98 14.36
C MET A 77 -7.05 -5.86 15.51
N MET A 78 -8.34 -5.78 15.19
CA MET A 78 -9.40 -5.64 16.19
C MET A 78 -9.59 -6.89 17.07
N SER A 79 -9.29 -8.10 16.55
CA SER A 79 -9.45 -9.37 17.30
C SER A 79 -8.23 -9.72 18.17
N SER A 80 -7.02 -9.39 17.73
CA SER A 80 -5.78 -9.56 18.51
C SER A 80 -5.85 -8.83 19.86
N HIS A 81 -6.57 -7.72 19.89
CA HIS A 81 -6.86 -6.92 21.07
C HIS A 81 -7.68 -7.66 22.14
N ARG A 82 -8.49 -8.63 21.71
CA ARG A 82 -9.36 -9.43 22.59
C ARG A 82 -8.63 -10.64 23.18
N GLN A 83 -7.60 -11.16 22.50
CA GLN A 83 -6.83 -12.35 22.92
C GLN A 83 -5.60 -12.03 23.80
N GLY A 84 -5.10 -10.79 23.78
CA GLY A 84 -3.99 -10.35 24.64
C GLY A 84 -4.28 -10.33 26.15
N ARG A 85 -5.53 -10.55 26.58
CA ARG A 85 -5.93 -10.52 28.01
C ARG A 85 -5.50 -11.76 28.82
N HIS A 86 -4.95 -12.82 28.20
CA HIS A 86 -4.77 -14.11 28.88
C HIS A 86 -3.39 -14.76 28.81
N MET A 87 -2.35 -14.14 28.25
CA MET A 87 -1.09 -14.85 27.98
C MET A 87 0.11 -14.16 28.64
N GLN A 88 0.58 -14.70 29.77
CA GLN A 88 1.83 -14.29 30.44
C GLN A 88 3.06 -14.85 29.70
N GLY A 89 4.05 -13.99 29.41
CA GLY A 89 5.41 -14.39 29.05
C GLY A 89 6.08 -13.50 28.00
N GLU A 90 7.09 -12.73 28.41
CA GLU A 90 7.89 -11.81 27.58
C GLU A 90 8.53 -12.46 26.33
N ARG A 91 8.67 -13.79 26.29
CA ARG A 91 9.21 -14.52 25.13
C ARG A 91 8.19 -14.75 24.01
N MET A 92 6.89 -14.64 24.28
CA MET A 92 5.85 -14.61 23.25
C MET A 92 5.63 -13.19 22.70
N MET A 93 6.08 -12.15 23.40
CA MET A 93 6.11 -10.78 22.88
C MET A 93 7.09 -10.64 21.73
N GLY A 94 8.23 -11.35 21.70
CA GLY A 94 9.13 -11.35 20.53
C GLY A 94 8.51 -11.97 19.26
N ARG A 95 7.64 -12.97 19.43
CA ARG A 95 6.90 -13.60 18.33
C ARG A 95 5.66 -12.78 17.93
N ALA A 96 4.99 -12.14 18.88
CA ALA A 96 3.99 -11.11 18.62
C ALA A 96 4.62 -9.83 18.02
N MET A 97 5.90 -9.55 18.30
CA MET A 97 6.69 -8.45 17.72
C MET A 97 7.09 -8.77 16.27
N GLY A 98 7.38 -10.03 15.94
CA GLY A 98 7.46 -10.49 14.56
C GLY A 98 6.14 -10.41 13.79
N VAL A 99 5.01 -10.41 14.50
CA VAL A 99 3.67 -10.13 13.94
C VAL A 99 3.37 -8.63 13.91
N HIS A 100 4.03 -7.81 14.76
CA HIS A 100 3.91 -6.34 14.75
C HIS A 100 4.68 -5.63 13.64
N MET A 101 5.44 -6.34 12.80
CA MET A 101 5.77 -5.81 11.46
C MET A 101 4.50 -5.48 10.65
N GLN A 102 3.31 -5.94 11.05
CA GLN A 102 2.04 -5.59 10.43
C GLN A 102 1.52 -4.18 10.79
N ASN A 103 1.97 -3.55 11.88
CA ASN A 103 1.45 -2.22 12.26
C ASN A 103 1.96 -1.09 11.33
N HIS A 104 3.17 -1.22 10.79
CA HIS A 104 3.73 -0.25 9.85
C HIS A 104 3.29 -0.51 8.40
N MET A 105 2.98 -1.77 8.08
CA MET A 105 2.33 -2.14 6.82
C MET A 105 0.96 -1.47 6.69
N ASN A 106 0.21 -1.34 7.79
CA ASN A 106 -1.12 -0.75 7.77
C ASN A 106 -1.09 0.72 7.30
N GLY A 107 -0.15 1.54 7.78
CA GLY A 107 -0.06 2.96 7.42
C GLY A 107 0.19 3.20 5.92
N GLU A 108 1.20 2.53 5.36
CA GLU A 108 1.50 2.57 3.93
C GLU A 108 0.35 1.98 3.09
N TRP A 109 -0.32 0.95 3.61
CA TRP A 109 -1.47 0.33 2.97
C TRP A 109 -2.70 1.26 2.95
N TYR A 110 -2.98 1.99 4.04
CA TYR A 110 -4.00 3.06 4.04
C TYR A 110 -3.65 4.14 3.02
N GLN A 111 -2.39 4.58 2.95
CA GLN A 111 -1.95 5.56 1.95
C GLN A 111 -2.17 5.05 0.53
N GLN A 112 -1.87 3.77 0.26
CA GLN A 112 -2.14 3.14 -1.03
C GLN A 112 -3.63 3.21 -1.40
N MET A 113 -4.54 2.90 -0.46
CA MET A 113 -5.99 2.98 -0.72
C MET A 113 -6.49 4.40 -0.92
N ILE A 114 -6.02 5.33 -0.09
CA ILE A 114 -6.35 6.73 -0.19
C ILE A 114 -5.98 7.23 -1.58
N GLU A 115 -4.75 6.95 -2.00
CA GLU A 115 -4.24 7.48 -3.26
C GLU A 115 -4.84 6.78 -4.48
N MET A 116 -5.02 5.46 -4.43
CA MET A 116 -5.76 4.75 -5.46
C MET A 116 -7.13 5.39 -5.66
N HIS A 117 -7.91 5.60 -4.58
CA HIS A 117 -9.23 6.21 -4.72
C HIS A 117 -9.18 7.67 -5.18
N ARG A 118 -8.16 8.47 -4.84
CA ARG A 118 -7.97 9.79 -5.44
C ARG A 118 -7.70 9.70 -6.94
N GLN A 119 -6.87 8.76 -7.37
CA GLN A 119 -6.54 8.57 -8.77
C GLN A 119 -7.76 8.08 -9.56
N MET A 120 -8.53 7.15 -9.00
CA MET A 120 -9.81 6.71 -9.52
C MET A 120 -10.80 7.87 -9.67
N SER A 121 -10.86 8.76 -8.68
CA SER A 121 -11.71 9.95 -8.73
C SER A 121 -11.37 10.85 -9.92
N LYS A 122 -10.07 11.11 -10.16
CA LYS A 122 -9.60 11.89 -11.31
C LYS A 122 -9.90 11.19 -12.64
N MET A 123 -9.66 9.88 -12.73
CA MET A 123 -9.98 9.09 -13.92
C MET A 123 -11.47 9.20 -14.26
N HIS A 124 -12.35 8.95 -13.29
CA HIS A 124 -13.80 9.07 -13.50
C HIS A 124 -14.23 10.49 -13.87
N GLN A 125 -13.59 11.51 -13.31
CA GLN A 125 -13.83 12.90 -13.71
C GLN A 125 -13.48 13.11 -15.19
N SER A 126 -12.33 12.62 -15.63
CA SER A 126 -11.89 12.72 -17.04
C SER A 126 -12.79 11.95 -18.02
N MET A 127 -13.45 10.88 -17.54
CA MET A 127 -14.40 10.07 -18.30
C MET A 127 -15.82 10.65 -18.29
N GLY A 128 -16.06 11.81 -17.68
CA GLY A 128 -17.41 12.38 -17.57
C GLY A 128 -18.33 11.60 -16.63
N GLN A 129 -17.78 10.93 -15.62
CA GLN A 129 -18.51 10.12 -14.63
C GLN A 129 -18.46 10.79 -13.24
N PRO A 130 -19.17 11.92 -13.02
CA PRO A 130 -19.05 12.71 -11.79
C PRO A 130 -19.52 11.96 -10.53
N SER A 131 -20.54 11.11 -10.65
CA SER A 131 -21.00 10.28 -9.52
C SER A 131 -19.92 9.31 -9.04
N MET A 132 -19.23 8.63 -9.97
CA MET A 132 -18.13 7.72 -9.66
C MET A 132 -16.91 8.47 -9.13
N SER A 133 -16.65 9.66 -9.66
CA SER A 133 -15.59 10.54 -9.18
C SER A 133 -15.82 10.92 -7.71
N GLU A 134 -17.03 11.33 -7.36
CA GLU A 134 -17.36 11.74 -5.98
C GLU A 134 -17.36 10.55 -5.02
N MET A 135 -17.87 9.38 -5.42
CA MET A 135 -17.82 8.18 -4.56
C MET A 135 -16.38 7.75 -4.25
N ASN A 136 -15.49 7.79 -5.23
CA ASN A 136 -14.07 7.51 -5.02
C ASN A 136 -13.40 8.56 -4.13
N LYS A 137 -13.69 9.85 -4.35
CA LYS A 137 -13.19 10.94 -3.49
C LYS A 137 -13.64 10.77 -2.03
N LYS A 138 -14.92 10.39 -1.82
CA LYS A 138 -15.47 10.11 -0.49
C LYS A 138 -14.74 8.95 0.19
N LEU A 139 -14.50 7.86 -0.53
CA LEU A 139 -13.75 6.72 0.01
C LEU A 139 -12.33 7.08 0.39
N ALA A 140 -11.61 7.85 -0.43
CA ALA A 140 -10.29 8.37 -0.07
C ALA A 140 -10.34 9.18 1.23
N GLY A 141 -11.38 10.00 1.42
CA GLY A 141 -11.64 10.72 2.68
C GLY A 141 -11.90 9.79 3.86
N ASN A 142 -12.73 8.75 3.69
CA ASN A 142 -13.01 7.77 4.74
C ASN A 142 -11.76 7.01 5.17
N TYR A 143 -10.92 6.62 4.20
CA TYR A 143 -9.63 6.00 4.49
C TYR A 143 -8.69 6.93 5.25
N GLY A 144 -8.62 8.21 4.85
CA GLY A 144 -7.84 9.22 5.57
C GLY A 144 -8.34 9.44 7.00
N GLN A 145 -9.65 9.40 7.22
CA GLN A 145 -10.23 9.47 8.57
C GLN A 145 -9.86 8.24 9.41
N MET A 146 -10.05 7.03 8.87
CA MET A 146 -9.67 5.77 9.52
C MET A 146 -8.20 5.76 9.93
N MET A 147 -7.31 6.20 9.04
CA MET A 147 -5.87 6.28 9.30
C MET A 147 -5.56 7.21 10.49
N LYS A 148 -6.22 8.36 10.59
CA LYS A 148 -6.03 9.33 11.69
C LYS A 148 -6.58 8.83 13.03
N MET A 149 -7.58 7.96 13.02
CA MET A 149 -8.16 7.42 14.23
C MET A 149 -7.28 6.37 14.91
N ILE A 150 -6.28 5.80 14.20
CA ILE A 150 -5.40 4.76 14.73
C ILE A 150 -4.02 5.39 15.06
N PRO A 151 -3.65 5.50 16.36
CA PRO A 151 -2.39 6.11 16.77
C PRO A 151 -1.18 5.48 16.08
N GLY A 152 -0.32 6.33 15.50
CA GLY A 152 0.94 5.93 14.88
C GLY A 152 0.83 5.48 13.41
N LEU A 153 -0.37 5.35 12.85
CA LEU A 153 -0.51 5.07 11.41
C LEU A 153 -0.24 6.31 10.54
N ASP A 154 -0.42 7.51 11.07
CA ASP A 154 -0.23 8.80 10.39
C ASP A 154 1.25 9.23 10.26
N LYS A 155 2.17 8.48 10.86
CA LYS A 155 3.61 8.78 10.87
C LYS A 155 4.35 7.97 9.81
N ALA A 156 5.37 8.59 9.21
CA ALA A 156 6.31 7.89 8.34
C ALA A 156 6.96 6.71 9.08
N THR A 157 7.12 5.58 8.39
CA THR A 157 7.66 4.36 8.96
C THR A 157 9.15 4.54 9.31
N ASP A 158 9.53 4.32 10.57
CA ASP A 158 10.92 4.32 11.05
C ASP A 158 11.55 2.92 10.95
N VAL A 159 10.87 1.99 10.27
CA VAL A 159 11.32 0.61 10.07
C VAL A 159 12.64 0.63 9.28
N PRO A 160 13.71 0.05 9.84
CA PRO A 160 14.96 -0.09 9.11
C PRO A 160 14.74 -0.87 7.82
N PHE A 161 15.29 -0.38 6.71
CA PHE A 161 15.18 -1.06 5.42
C PHE A 161 15.73 -2.48 5.52
N ASN A 162 14.92 -3.47 5.15
CA ASN A 162 15.31 -4.88 5.21
C ASN A 162 16.30 -5.21 4.09
N THR A 163 17.57 -5.42 4.46
CA THR A 163 18.64 -5.75 3.49
C THR A 163 18.83 -7.25 3.25
N GLN A 164 18.03 -8.11 3.88
CA GLN A 164 18.19 -9.57 3.86
C GLN A 164 17.53 -10.23 2.63
N GLY A 165 17.72 -11.54 2.51
CA GLY A 165 17.17 -12.38 1.44
C GLY A 165 18.17 -12.66 0.32
N ASP A 166 17.75 -13.50 -0.64
CA ASP A 166 18.49 -13.84 -1.85
C ASP A 166 17.55 -13.66 -3.06
N PRO A 167 17.79 -12.69 -3.95
CA PRO A 167 16.92 -12.45 -5.10
C PRO A 167 16.93 -13.60 -6.12
N SER A 168 17.93 -14.49 -6.10
CA SER A 168 18.04 -15.59 -7.08
C SER A 168 17.02 -16.72 -6.88
N VAL A 169 16.44 -16.81 -5.69
CA VAL A 169 15.40 -17.81 -5.34
C VAL A 169 13.99 -17.22 -5.33
N LEU A 170 13.85 -15.93 -5.65
CA LEU A 170 12.57 -15.23 -5.66
C LEU A 170 11.98 -15.16 -7.07
N ASP A 171 10.66 -15.30 -7.17
CA ASP A 171 9.91 -15.08 -8.40
C ASP A 171 9.50 -13.60 -8.50
N GLY A 172 10.21 -12.85 -9.35
CA GLY A 172 9.94 -11.42 -9.58
C GLY A 172 8.56 -11.15 -10.19
N GLN A 173 8.03 -12.06 -11.02
CA GLN A 173 6.70 -11.92 -11.61
C GLN A 173 5.62 -12.11 -10.55
N GLN A 174 5.76 -13.13 -9.70
CA GLN A 174 4.83 -13.36 -8.59
C GLN A 174 4.83 -12.17 -7.62
N LEU A 175 6.01 -11.65 -7.27
CA LEU A 175 6.14 -10.47 -6.41
C LEU A 175 5.53 -9.22 -7.06
N PHE A 176 5.70 -9.02 -8.36
CA PHE A 176 5.05 -7.94 -9.10
C PHE A 176 3.52 -8.05 -9.05
N SER A 177 2.99 -9.25 -9.29
CA SER A 177 1.55 -9.52 -9.23
C SER A 177 0.97 -9.19 -7.85
N GLN A 178 1.70 -9.49 -6.77
CA GLN A 178 1.24 -9.25 -5.40
C GLN A 178 1.31 -7.79 -4.96
N ASN A 179 2.26 -7.00 -5.49
CA ASN A 179 2.59 -5.69 -4.94
C ASN A 179 2.33 -4.52 -5.89
N CYS A 180 2.31 -4.76 -7.20
CA CYS A 180 2.34 -3.70 -8.22
C CYS A 180 1.17 -3.79 -9.19
N ALA A 181 0.70 -5.00 -9.51
CA ALA A 181 -0.32 -5.23 -10.54
C ALA A 181 -1.66 -4.55 -10.25
N SER A 182 -1.99 -4.33 -8.97
CA SER A 182 -3.25 -3.68 -8.60
C SER A 182 -3.38 -2.23 -9.09
N CYS A 183 -2.24 -1.57 -9.33
CA CYS A 183 -2.21 -0.24 -9.95
C CYS A 183 -1.69 -0.31 -11.39
N HIS A 184 -0.61 -1.05 -11.63
CA HIS A 184 0.06 -1.04 -12.93
C HIS A 184 -0.50 -2.06 -13.94
N GLY A 185 -1.56 -2.80 -13.61
CA GLY A 185 -2.11 -3.84 -14.47
C GLY A 185 -1.35 -5.15 -14.33
N GLY A 186 -2.00 -6.25 -14.74
CA GLY A 186 -1.48 -7.61 -14.56
C GLY A 186 -0.13 -7.84 -15.23
N THR A 187 0.14 -7.15 -16.33
CA THR A 187 1.41 -7.21 -17.07
C THR A 187 2.22 -5.91 -16.99
N GLY A 188 1.83 -4.96 -16.14
CA GLY A 188 2.53 -3.67 -16.02
C GLY A 188 2.23 -2.66 -17.12
N GLU A 189 1.20 -2.87 -17.93
CA GLU A 189 0.79 -2.05 -19.07
C GLU A 189 0.09 -0.74 -18.68
N GLY A 190 -0.22 -0.57 -17.40
CA GLY A 190 -0.98 0.54 -16.86
C GLY A 190 -2.48 0.39 -17.08
N VAL A 191 -3.25 1.39 -16.63
CA VAL A 191 -4.70 1.42 -16.81
C VAL A 191 -5.14 2.79 -17.29
N GLY A 192 -5.28 2.92 -18.61
CA GLY A 192 -5.71 4.15 -19.26
C GLY A 192 -4.93 5.38 -18.77
N THR A 193 -5.65 6.43 -18.38
CA THR A 193 -5.08 7.65 -17.81
C THR A 193 -4.95 7.61 -16.28
N ALA A 194 -5.38 6.52 -15.63
CA ALA A 194 -5.30 6.40 -14.18
C ALA A 194 -3.90 6.01 -13.72
N PHE A 195 -3.36 4.93 -14.26
CA PHE A 195 -2.10 4.38 -13.79
C PHE A 195 -1.14 4.15 -14.97
N PRO A 196 0.12 4.60 -14.87
CA PRO A 196 1.06 4.53 -15.98
C PRO A 196 1.56 3.11 -16.21
N SER A 197 1.92 2.85 -17.47
CA SER A 197 2.71 1.67 -17.83
C SER A 197 4.09 1.71 -17.17
N VAL A 198 4.52 0.57 -16.65
CA VAL A 198 5.91 0.33 -16.22
C VAL A 198 6.70 -0.46 -17.25
N VAL A 199 6.03 -1.15 -18.19
CA VAL A 199 6.67 -1.84 -19.30
C VAL A 199 7.33 -0.85 -20.25
N ASN A 200 8.62 -1.04 -20.54
CA ASN A 200 9.42 -0.17 -21.40
C ASN A 200 9.36 1.33 -21.00
N SER A 201 9.02 1.62 -19.75
CA SER A 201 8.89 2.98 -19.25
C SER A 201 10.26 3.62 -19.11
N LYS A 202 10.37 4.93 -19.36
CA LYS A 202 11.62 5.69 -19.15
C LYS A 202 12.14 5.56 -17.71
N TRP A 203 11.24 5.35 -16.75
CA TRP A 203 11.57 5.18 -15.33
C TRP A 203 12.22 3.82 -15.02
N ILE A 204 11.82 2.76 -15.74
CA ILE A 204 12.40 1.41 -15.60
C ILE A 204 13.70 1.28 -16.41
N THR A 205 13.72 1.87 -17.61
CA THR A 205 14.84 1.80 -18.56
C THR A 205 15.99 2.76 -18.23
N ALA A 206 15.78 3.77 -17.37
CA ALA A 206 16.82 4.67 -16.87
C ALA A 206 17.94 3.95 -16.08
N ASP A 207 18.93 4.71 -15.64
CA ASP A 207 19.96 4.24 -14.70
C ASP A 207 19.34 3.46 -13.53
N LYS A 208 20.03 2.40 -13.07
CA LYS A 208 19.54 1.49 -12.03
C LYS A 208 19.03 2.21 -10.79
N THR A 209 19.64 3.33 -10.42
CA THR A 209 19.26 4.06 -9.21
C THR A 209 17.88 4.70 -9.29
N VAL A 210 17.36 5.02 -10.48
CA VAL A 210 16.06 5.67 -10.66
C VAL A 210 14.90 4.75 -10.23
N PRO A 211 14.70 3.55 -10.80
CA PRO A 211 13.60 2.69 -10.39
C PRO A 211 13.75 2.20 -8.94
N ILE A 212 14.99 2.03 -8.44
CA ILE A 212 15.22 1.70 -7.04
C ILE A 212 14.74 2.82 -6.11
N ARG A 213 15.07 4.09 -6.42
CA ARG A 213 14.63 5.26 -5.64
C ARG A 213 13.11 5.38 -5.61
N ILE A 214 12.46 5.17 -6.76
CA ILE A 214 11.00 5.18 -6.89
C ILE A 214 10.35 4.11 -6.02
N VAL A 215 10.79 2.85 -6.10
CA VAL A 215 10.17 1.78 -5.27
C VAL A 215 10.40 2.02 -3.79
N LEU A 216 11.60 2.46 -3.39
CA LEU A 216 11.92 2.69 -1.98
C LEU A 216 11.20 3.89 -1.37
N HIS A 217 10.93 4.96 -2.11
CA HIS A 217 10.44 6.19 -1.49
C HIS A 217 9.15 6.74 -2.10
N GLY A 218 8.70 6.16 -3.22
CA GLY A 218 7.55 6.64 -3.98
C GLY A 218 7.91 7.70 -5.01
N LEU A 219 6.91 8.10 -5.80
CA LEU A 219 6.99 9.13 -6.84
C LEU A 219 5.71 9.95 -6.81
N GLN A 220 5.81 11.27 -6.76
CA GLN A 220 4.67 12.18 -6.73
C GLN A 220 4.88 13.33 -7.69
N GLY A 221 3.90 13.61 -8.53
CA GLY A 221 3.89 14.77 -9.40
C GLY A 221 3.38 14.44 -10.79
N GLU A 222 3.59 15.38 -11.70
CA GLU A 222 3.23 15.21 -13.11
C GLU A 222 4.33 14.45 -13.85
N ILE A 223 3.96 13.33 -14.46
CA ILE A 223 4.88 12.52 -15.27
C ILE A 223 4.28 12.24 -16.63
N GLU A 224 5.18 12.17 -17.61
CA GLU A 224 4.86 11.64 -18.92
C GLU A 224 5.42 10.23 -19.08
N VAL A 225 4.55 9.30 -19.47
CA VAL A 225 4.92 7.92 -19.84
C VAL A 225 4.29 7.61 -21.19
N GLN A 226 5.12 7.30 -22.19
CA GLN A 226 4.68 6.92 -23.55
C GLN A 226 3.70 7.92 -24.18
N GLY A 227 3.95 9.22 -24.00
CA GLY A 227 3.11 10.30 -24.54
C GLY A 227 1.81 10.56 -23.77
N GLN A 228 1.55 9.84 -22.67
CA GLN A 228 0.42 10.08 -21.78
C GLN A 228 0.87 10.79 -20.49
N GLN A 229 0.10 11.79 -20.08
CA GLN A 229 0.35 12.54 -18.85
C GLN A 229 -0.40 11.90 -17.67
N TYR A 230 0.29 11.76 -16.55
CA TYR A 230 -0.24 11.24 -15.30
C TYR A 230 0.06 12.21 -14.17
N GLN A 231 -0.87 12.31 -13.23
CA GLN A 231 -0.70 13.12 -12.03
C GLN A 231 -1.26 12.39 -10.82
N GLY A 232 -0.37 11.81 -10.02
CA GLY A 232 -0.74 11.03 -8.83
C GLY A 232 0.45 10.79 -7.93
N VAL A 233 0.25 9.91 -6.94
CA VAL A 233 1.31 9.45 -6.03
C VAL A 233 1.47 7.93 -6.14
N MET A 234 2.69 7.48 -6.37
CA MET A 234 3.11 6.11 -6.10
C MET A 234 3.69 6.08 -4.68
N PRO A 235 3.11 5.30 -3.73
CA PRO A 235 3.60 5.24 -2.36
C PRO A 235 4.96 4.54 -2.26
N SER A 236 5.63 4.72 -1.13
CA SER A 236 6.82 3.96 -0.77
C SER A 236 6.48 2.49 -0.50
N PHE A 237 7.43 1.60 -0.84
CA PHE A 237 7.39 0.17 -0.48
C PHE A 237 8.54 -0.24 0.46
N LYS A 238 9.32 0.71 0.99
CA LYS A 238 10.52 0.42 1.79
C LYS A 238 10.24 -0.36 3.08
N ALA A 239 9.07 -0.16 3.70
CA ALA A 239 8.70 -0.92 4.90
C ALA A 239 8.14 -2.31 4.56
N ARG A 240 7.70 -2.54 3.31
CA ARG A 240 7.00 -3.76 2.88
C ARG A 240 7.89 -4.77 2.17
N LEU A 241 8.88 -4.29 1.44
CA LEU A 241 9.73 -5.12 0.59
C LEU A 241 11.19 -5.05 1.04
N SER A 242 11.83 -6.22 1.06
CA SER A 242 13.26 -6.36 1.26
C SER A 242 14.06 -5.95 0.03
N ALA A 243 15.36 -5.72 0.20
CA ALA A 243 16.28 -5.47 -0.90
C ALA A 243 16.26 -6.61 -1.93
N ALA A 244 16.14 -7.87 -1.49
CA ALA A 244 16.04 -9.02 -2.39
C ALA A 244 14.74 -8.98 -3.22
N GLU A 245 13.59 -8.70 -2.60
CA GLU A 245 12.29 -8.62 -3.30
C GLU A 245 12.25 -7.44 -4.29
N ILE A 246 12.73 -6.26 -3.90
CA ILE A 246 12.84 -5.10 -4.80
C ILE A 246 13.74 -5.44 -5.99
N THR A 247 14.86 -6.13 -5.74
CA THR A 247 15.77 -6.58 -6.81
C THR A 247 15.07 -7.53 -7.78
N ALA A 248 14.33 -8.52 -7.28
CA ALA A 248 13.61 -9.49 -8.09
C ALA A 248 12.52 -8.83 -8.95
N ILE A 249 11.70 -7.95 -8.36
CA ILE A 249 10.65 -7.20 -9.07
C ILE A 249 11.24 -6.33 -10.19
N LEU A 250 12.27 -5.54 -9.87
CA LEU A 250 12.85 -4.62 -10.84
C LEU A 250 13.58 -5.36 -11.97
N ASN A 251 14.22 -6.49 -11.68
CA ASN A 251 14.84 -7.31 -12.73
C ASN A 251 13.79 -8.00 -13.61
N TYR A 252 12.66 -8.44 -13.05
CA TYR A 252 11.53 -8.92 -13.86
C TYR A 252 11.08 -7.82 -14.84
N LEU A 253 10.79 -6.61 -14.35
CA LEU A 253 10.38 -5.49 -15.22
C LEU A 253 11.43 -5.10 -16.27
N ARG A 254 12.72 -5.19 -15.95
CA ARG A 254 13.81 -4.95 -16.90
C ARG A 254 13.96 -6.07 -17.92
N GLN A 255 13.63 -7.31 -17.56
CA GLN A 255 13.64 -8.46 -18.46
C GLN A 255 12.47 -8.42 -19.46
N GLU A 256 11.32 -7.90 -19.05
CA GLU A 256 10.18 -7.64 -19.93
C GLU A 256 10.40 -6.44 -20.87
N SER A 257 11.54 -5.74 -20.76
CA SER A 257 11.87 -4.64 -21.66
C SER A 257 12.39 -5.16 -22.99
N ASP A 258 12.06 -4.45 -24.07
CA ASP A 258 12.56 -4.74 -25.42
C ASP A 258 14.07 -4.45 -25.55
N LYS A 259 14.64 -3.73 -24.58
CA LYS A 259 16.06 -3.39 -24.52
C LYS A 259 16.79 -4.33 -23.56
N GLU A 260 18.01 -4.71 -23.92
CA GLU A 260 18.91 -5.38 -22.97
C GLU A 260 19.38 -4.36 -21.92
N LEU A 261 18.87 -4.50 -20.69
CA LEU A 261 19.18 -3.60 -19.58
C LEU A 261 20.13 -4.25 -18.57
N PRO A 262 21.07 -3.48 -17.98
CA PRO A 262 21.90 -3.98 -16.90
C PRO A 262 21.06 -4.48 -15.71
N LYS A 263 21.28 -5.73 -15.28
CA LYS A 263 20.63 -6.29 -14.09
C LYS A 263 20.93 -5.46 -12.85
N ILE A 264 19.91 -5.21 -12.05
CA ILE A 264 20.05 -4.61 -10.71
C ILE A 264 20.54 -5.70 -9.76
N SER A 265 21.58 -5.41 -8.99
CA SER A 265 22.02 -6.29 -7.89
C SER A 265 21.37 -5.88 -6.57
N GLN A 266 21.28 -6.81 -5.62
CA GLN A 266 20.84 -6.49 -4.25
C GLN A 266 21.72 -5.43 -3.60
N ASP A 267 23.03 -5.43 -3.89
CA ASP A 267 23.96 -4.41 -3.44
C ASP A 267 23.63 -3.02 -3.98
N ASP A 268 23.16 -2.91 -5.23
CA ASP A 268 22.69 -1.64 -5.80
C ASP A 268 21.53 -1.10 -4.97
N VAL A 269 20.56 -1.97 -4.63
CA VAL A 269 19.40 -1.59 -3.80
C VAL A 269 19.81 -1.19 -2.39
N ILE A 270 20.71 -1.95 -1.75
CA ILE A 270 21.23 -1.63 -0.41
C ILE A 270 21.98 -0.30 -0.40
N LYS A 271 22.81 -0.04 -1.41
CA LYS A 271 23.55 1.23 -1.53
C LYS A 271 22.61 2.42 -1.64
N VAL A 272 21.58 2.33 -2.50
CA VAL A 272 20.56 3.39 -2.63
C VAL A 272 19.77 3.56 -1.33
N GLY A 273 19.32 2.46 -0.72
CA GLY A 273 18.59 2.49 0.55
C GLY A 273 19.40 3.13 1.70
N LYS A 274 20.72 2.88 1.76
CA LYS A 274 21.62 3.55 2.72
C LYS A 274 21.81 5.02 2.40
N LYS A 275 22.01 5.38 1.12
CA LYS A 275 22.25 6.75 0.67
C LYS A 275 21.06 7.67 1.03
N TYR A 276 19.83 7.17 0.87
CA TYR A 276 18.61 7.94 1.11
C TYR A 276 17.84 7.46 2.35
N LYS A 277 18.55 6.94 3.37
CA LYS A 277 17.93 6.32 4.55
C LYS A 277 16.94 7.24 5.29
N ASP A 278 17.22 8.54 5.29
CA ASP A 278 16.46 9.58 6.02
C ASP A 278 15.32 10.18 5.18
N ARG A 279 15.15 9.77 3.92
CA ARG A 279 14.06 10.25 3.07
C ARG A 279 12.74 9.57 3.48
N THR A 280 11.73 10.38 3.73
CA THR A 280 10.36 9.94 4.05
C THR A 280 9.33 10.33 2.99
N GLU A 281 9.65 11.32 2.15
CA GLU A 281 8.72 11.83 1.13
C GLU A 281 8.92 11.19 -0.25
N PRO A 282 7.86 11.03 -1.05
CA PRO A 282 7.95 10.66 -2.46
C PRO A 282 8.90 11.57 -3.25
N TRP A 283 9.51 11.02 -4.30
CA TRP A 283 10.32 11.81 -5.22
C TRP A 283 9.47 12.71 -6.10
N ALA A 284 9.93 13.94 -6.34
CA ALA A 284 9.45 14.72 -7.46
C ALA A 284 10.13 14.23 -8.76
N PRO A 285 9.44 14.20 -9.91
CA PRO A 285 9.99 13.74 -11.18
C PRO A 285 11.29 14.44 -11.58
N GLU A 286 11.36 15.75 -11.35
CA GLU A 286 12.52 16.60 -11.63
C GLU A 286 13.78 16.20 -10.85
N ASP A 287 13.62 15.78 -9.58
CA ASP A 287 14.73 15.36 -8.71
C ASP A 287 15.35 14.04 -9.19
N LEU A 288 14.54 13.15 -9.77
CA LEU A 288 15.00 11.87 -10.31
C LEU A 288 15.76 12.04 -11.62
N ILE A 289 15.30 12.96 -12.47
CA ILE A 289 15.87 13.26 -13.79
C ILE A 289 17.20 14.01 -13.66
N GLN A 290 17.34 14.90 -12.68
CA GLN A 290 18.58 15.68 -12.48
C GLN A 290 19.73 14.86 -11.87
N GLU A 291 19.43 13.88 -11.00
CA GLU A 291 20.45 13.08 -10.31
C GLU A 291 20.87 11.80 -11.07
N GLY A 292 20.15 11.41 -12.11
CA GLY A 292 20.44 10.24 -12.93
C GLY A 292 20.26 10.60 -14.40
N ALA A 293 21.38 10.88 -15.08
CA ALA A 293 21.42 11.25 -16.48
C ALA A 293 20.53 10.30 -17.32
N LEU A 294 19.39 10.80 -17.78
CA LEU A 294 18.81 10.37 -19.03
C LEU A 294 19.81 10.82 -20.11
N GLN A 295 20.83 10.01 -20.36
CA GLN A 295 21.58 10.12 -21.61
C GLN A 295 20.62 9.68 -22.71
N ASN A 296 20.09 10.70 -23.40
CA ASN A 296 19.44 10.74 -24.71
C ASN A 296 19.13 9.39 -25.37
#